data_AF-A0A8J1MGP0-F1
#
_entry.id   AF-A0A8J1MGP0-F1
#
_cell.length_a   1.000
_cell.length_b   1.000
_cell.length_c   1.000
_cell.angle_alpha   90.00
_cell.angle_beta   90.00
_cell.angle_gamma   90.00
#
_symmetry.space_group_name_H-M   'P 1'
#
loop_
_entity.id
_entity.type
_entity.pdbx_description
1 polymer ?
#
loop_
_entity_poly.entity_id
_entity_poly.type
_entity_poly.pdbx_seq_one_letter_code
_entity_poly.pdbx_strand_id
1 'polypeptide(L)'
;MATAVQNGQATTAEMVTAEHLAEGRLYPPLSSIRDVSFKFAVKIIDYAYRNNMASWYPEPEDKETLVHSLIYSPDYDSFTMDGYHWPSQAMEIQDV
;
A
#
# COMPACT_ATOMS: atom_id res chain seq x y z
N MET A 1 -16.11 13.84 -7.96
CA MET A 1 -14.87 14.38 -7.34
C MET A 1 -15.06 14.88 -5.92
N ALA A 2 -16.19 15.50 -5.54
CA ALA A 2 -16.40 16.02 -4.18
C ALA A 2 -16.46 14.94 -3.06
N THR A 3 -17.00 13.75 -3.35
CA THR A 3 -17.20 12.68 -2.34
C THR A 3 -15.89 12.02 -1.89
N ALA A 4 -14.90 11.87 -2.78
CA ALA A 4 -13.60 11.27 -2.43
C ALA A 4 -12.80 12.16 -1.47
N VAL A 5 -12.90 13.48 -1.62
CA VAL A 5 -12.27 14.46 -0.71
C VAL A 5 -12.95 14.46 0.67
N GLN A 6 -14.28 14.35 0.71
CA GLN A 6 -15.02 14.23 1.98
C GLN A 6 -14.67 12.95 2.75
N ASN A 7 -14.46 11.83 2.05
CA ASN A 7 -14.04 10.57 2.67
C ASN A 7 -12.61 10.65 3.26
N GLY A 8 -11.74 11.50 2.72
CA GLY A 8 -10.39 11.71 3.26
C GLY A 8 -10.34 12.48 4.56
N GLN A 9 -11.22 13.48 4.71
CA GLN A 9 -11.37 14.21 5.96
C GLN A 9 -11.94 13.31 7.06
N ALA A 10 -12.95 12.50 6.75
CA ALA A 10 -13.53 11.54 7.69
C ALA A 10 -12.51 10.49 8.16
N THR A 11 -11.70 9.95 7.24
CA THR A 11 -10.67 8.95 7.57
C THR A 11 -9.58 9.51 8.48
N THR A 12 -9.20 10.78 8.27
CA THR A 12 -8.21 11.44 9.13
C THR A 12 -8.79 11.71 10.52
N ALA A 13 -10.07 12.08 10.61
CA ALA A 13 -10.76 12.30 11.88
C ALA A 13 -10.93 11.00 12.68
N GLU A 14 -11.22 9.87 12.03
CA GLU A 14 -11.31 8.55 12.67
C GLU A 14 -9.98 8.06 13.29
N MET A 15 -8.85 8.60 12.84
CA MET A 15 -7.52 8.24 13.33
C MET A 15 -7.06 9.10 14.52
N VAL A 16 -7.86 10.10 14.92
CA VAL A 16 -7.61 10.90 16.12
C VAL A 16 -8.18 10.15 17.32
N THR A 17 -7.32 9.71 18.24
CA THR A 17 -7.74 9.00 19.45
C THR A 17 -8.26 9.98 20.52
N ALA A 18 -8.94 9.44 21.53
CA ALA A 18 -9.43 10.25 22.65
C ALA A 18 -8.28 10.92 23.42
N GLU A 19 -7.11 10.30 23.48
CA GLU A 19 -5.90 10.83 24.09
C GLU A 19 -5.37 12.04 23.29
N HIS A 20 -5.35 11.96 21.96
CA HIS A 20 -4.98 13.11 21.12
C HIS A 20 -5.90 14.30 21.37
N LEU A 21 -7.21 14.07 21.50
CA LEU A 21 -8.18 15.11 21.83
C LEU A 21 -7.99 15.66 23.25
N ALA A 22 -7.69 14.80 24.23
CA ALA A 22 -7.41 15.22 25.60
C ALA A 22 -6.15 16.11 25.70
N GLU A 23 -5.17 15.89 24.84
CA GLU A 23 -3.98 16.75 24.67
C GLU A 23 -4.27 18.03 23.86
N GLY A 24 -5.50 18.23 23.40
CA GLY A 24 -5.90 19.39 22.58
C GLY A 24 -5.46 19.30 21.11
N ARG A 25 -5.06 18.11 20.63
CA ARG A 25 -4.64 17.89 19.24
C ARG A 25 -5.85 17.60 18.35
N LEU A 26 -5.99 18.33 17.27
CA LEU A 26 -7.04 18.12 16.25
C LEU A 26 -6.65 17.11 15.16
N TYR A 27 -5.37 16.77 15.07
CA TYR A 27 -4.84 15.86 14.05
C TYR A 27 -3.98 14.78 14.70
N PRO A 28 -3.84 13.60 14.05
CA PRO A 28 -2.90 12.60 14.49
C PRO A 28 -1.46 13.16 14.49
N PRO A 29 -0.54 12.59 15.30
CA PRO A 29 0.86 12.96 15.28
C PRO A 29 1.48 12.82 13.88
N LEU A 30 2.35 13.76 13.50
CA LEU A 30 3.04 13.74 12.20
C LEU A 30 3.85 12.46 11.96
N SER A 31 4.32 11.80 13.02
CA SER A 31 5.00 10.50 12.93
C SER A 31 4.13 9.41 12.31
N SER A 32 2.81 9.49 12.47
CA SER A 32 1.83 8.52 11.92
C SER A 32 1.32 8.86 10.52
N ILE A 33 1.85 9.90 9.87
CA ILE A 33 1.32 10.39 8.58
C ILE A 33 1.34 9.32 7.47
N ARG A 34 2.34 8.43 7.49
CA ARG A 34 2.43 7.31 6.54
C ARG A 34 1.30 6.31 6.75
N ASP A 35 1.00 5.96 8.00
CA ASP A 35 -0.09 5.03 8.35
C ASP A 35 -1.46 5.63 8.02
N VAL A 36 -1.63 6.94 8.25
CA VAL A 36 -2.84 7.68 7.84
C VAL A 36 -3.01 7.63 6.33
N SER A 37 -1.95 7.89 5.58
CA SER A 37 -1.97 7.88 4.11
C SER A 37 -2.27 6.50 3.56
N PHE A 38 -1.69 5.45 4.16
CA PHE A 38 -1.93 4.06 3.82
C PHE A 38 -3.41 3.68 3.99
N LYS A 39 -3.97 3.88 5.18
CA LYS A 39 -5.39 3.57 5.45
C LYS A 39 -6.34 4.35 4.56
N PHE A 40 -5.99 5.59 4.25
CA PHE A 40 -6.76 6.40 3.31
C PHE A 40 -6.74 5.83 1.88
N ALA A 41 -5.57 5.40 1.39
CA ALA A 41 -5.44 4.76 0.09
C ALA A 41 -6.28 3.47 -0.01
N VAL A 42 -6.25 2.62 1.03
CA VAL A 42 -7.06 1.39 1.09
C VAL A 42 -8.56 1.71 0.97
N LYS A 43 -9.06 2.71 1.71
CA LYS A 43 -10.46 3.15 1.62
C LYS A 43 -10.83 3.72 0.25
N ILE A 44 -9.93 4.47 -0.39
CA ILE A 44 -10.16 4.97 -1.75
C ILE A 44 -10.30 3.81 -2.73
N ILE A 45 -9.44 2.81 -2.63
CA ILE A 45 -9.47 1.64 -3.52
C ILE A 45 -10.75 0.84 -3.31
N ASP A 46 -11.14 0.57 -2.06
CA ASP A 46 -12.42 -0.08 -1.76
C ASP A 46 -13.60 0.69 -2.35
N TYR A 47 -13.63 2.01 -2.15
CA TYR A 47 -14.65 2.87 -2.75
C TYR A 47 -14.63 2.81 -4.28
N ALA A 48 -13.44 2.81 -4.90
CA ALA A 48 -13.30 2.80 -6.36
C ALA A 48 -13.85 1.50 -6.97
N TYR A 49 -13.57 0.34 -6.39
CA TYR A 49 -14.12 -0.93 -6.85
C TYR A 49 -15.63 -0.99 -6.66
N ARG A 50 -16.13 -0.63 -5.47
CA ARG A 50 -17.57 -0.62 -5.17
C ARG A 50 -18.39 0.27 -6.09
N ASN A 51 -17.80 1.36 -6.58
CA ASN A 51 -18.48 2.32 -7.46
C ASN A 51 -18.14 2.11 -8.95
N ASN A 52 -17.48 1.01 -9.32
CA ASN A 52 -17.03 0.73 -10.70
C ASN A 52 -16.18 1.86 -11.30
N MET A 53 -15.39 2.53 -10.46
CA MET A 53 -14.47 3.60 -10.85
C MET A 53 -13.02 3.14 -10.95
N ALA A 54 -12.71 1.92 -10.50
CA ALA A 54 -11.39 1.32 -10.63
C ALA A 54 -11.10 0.95 -12.09
N SER A 55 -9.83 1.10 -12.49
CA SER A 55 -9.36 0.72 -13.83
C SER A 55 -8.44 -0.50 -13.83
N TRP A 56 -8.02 -0.98 -12.66
CA TRP A 56 -7.12 -2.12 -12.50
C TRP A 56 -7.95 -3.37 -12.24
N TYR A 57 -7.69 -4.45 -12.98
CA TYR A 57 -8.47 -5.69 -12.91
C TYR A 57 -7.60 -6.93 -13.12
N PRO A 58 -7.95 -8.07 -12.51
CA PRO A 58 -9.10 -8.30 -11.60
C PRO A 58 -8.98 -7.57 -10.26
N GLU A 59 -10.10 -7.39 -9.54
CA GLU A 59 -10.06 -6.82 -8.19
C GLU A 59 -9.19 -7.69 -7.28
N PRO A 60 -8.20 -7.12 -6.58
CA PRO A 60 -7.33 -7.90 -5.71
C PRO A 60 -8.11 -8.41 -4.50
N GLU A 61 -7.84 -9.65 -4.11
CA GLU A 61 -8.42 -10.25 -2.90
C GLU A 61 -7.99 -9.46 -1.65
N ASP A 62 -6.71 -9.10 -1.57
CA ASP A 62 -6.15 -8.26 -0.52
C ASP A 62 -5.70 -6.89 -1.06
N LYS A 63 -6.54 -5.88 -0.81
CA LYS A 63 -6.27 -4.49 -1.19
C LYS A 63 -5.17 -3.86 -0.33
N GLU A 64 -4.96 -4.31 0.91
CA GLU A 64 -3.92 -3.78 1.78
C GLU A 64 -2.54 -4.19 1.27
N THR A 65 -2.38 -5.46 0.91
CA THR A 65 -1.15 -5.97 0.28
C THR A 65 -0.86 -5.26 -1.04
N LEU A 66 -1.87 -4.97 -1.86
CA LEU A 66 -1.69 -4.18 -3.08
C LEU A 66 -1.19 -2.76 -2.76
N VAL A 67 -1.79 -2.06 -1.80
CA VAL A 67 -1.34 -0.70 -1.44
C VAL A 67 0.10 -0.75 -0.91
N HIS A 68 0.43 -1.73 -0.07
CA HIS A 68 1.78 -1.89 0.46
C HIS A 68 2.82 -2.11 -0.63
N SER A 69 2.53 -2.91 -1.66
CA SER A 69 3.46 -3.14 -2.77
C SER A 69 3.67 -1.92 -3.67
N LEU A 70 2.75 -0.95 -3.63
CA LEU A 70 2.83 0.30 -4.38
C LEU A 70 3.44 1.46 -3.58
N ILE A 71 3.61 1.30 -2.26
CA ILE A 71 4.26 2.31 -1.42
C ILE A 71 5.76 2.32 -1.71
N TYR A 72 6.31 3.52 -1.86
CA TYR A 72 7.75 3.72 -2.00
C TYR A 72 8.51 3.23 -0.76
N SER A 73 9.48 2.33 -0.96
CA SER A 73 10.45 1.95 0.06
C SER A 73 11.69 2.86 -0.03
N PRO A 74 12.16 3.43 1.10
CA PRO A 74 13.42 4.17 1.14
C PRO A 74 14.65 3.25 1.23
N ASP A 75 14.45 1.95 1.41
CA ASP A 75 15.55 0.99 1.54
C ASP A 75 16.24 0.79 0.19
N TYR A 76 17.55 0.51 0.23
CA TYR A 76 18.30 0.20 -0.98
C TYR A 76 17.90 -1.16 -1.53
N ASP A 77 17.66 -1.21 -2.83
CA ASP A 77 17.53 -2.47 -3.57
C ASP A 77 18.84 -3.25 -3.56
N SER A 78 18.74 -4.57 -3.70
CA SER A 78 19.92 -5.40 -3.88
C SER A 78 20.51 -5.18 -5.28
N PHE A 79 21.82 -4.95 -5.34
CA PHE A 79 22.57 -4.86 -6.59
C PHE A 79 23.21 -6.18 -7.01
N THR A 80 23.04 -7.25 -6.21
CA THR A 80 23.56 -8.58 -6.54
C THR A 80 22.66 -9.25 -7.57
N MET A 81 23.24 -10.01 -8.51
CA MET A 81 22.45 -10.83 -9.43
C MET A 81 21.70 -11.93 -8.67
N ASP A 82 20.43 -12.14 -9.01
CA ASP A 82 19.62 -13.25 -8.49
C ASP A 82 20.03 -14.56 -9.18
N GLY A 83 21.02 -15.23 -8.60
CA GLY A 83 21.54 -16.49 -9.10
C GLY A 83 20.63 -17.64 -8.72
N TYR A 84 19.92 -18.22 -9.69
CA TYR A 84 19.19 -19.47 -9.52
C TYR A 84 19.89 -20.61 -10.27
N HIS A 85 19.79 -21.83 -9.74
CA HIS A 85 20.39 -23.01 -10.36
C HIS A 85 19.31 -23.81 -11.09
N TRP A 86 19.61 -24.21 -12.33
CA TRP A 86 18.78 -25.17 -13.05
C TRP A 86 18.99 -26.59 -12.50
N PRO A 87 18.05 -27.53 -12.71
CA PRO A 87 18.26 -28.94 -12.40
C PRO A 87 19.54 -29.46 -13.09
N SER A 88 20.34 -30.25 -12.38
CA SER A 88 21.71 -30.61 -12.80
C SER A 88 21.79 -31.21 -14.21
N GLN A 89 20.79 -32.00 -14.62
CA GLN A 89 20.73 -32.62 -15.94
C GLN A 89 20.62 -31.59 -17.08
N ALA A 90 19.97 -30.44 -16.82
CA ALA A 90 19.82 -29.36 -17.79
C ALA A 90 21.03 -28.41 -17.82
N MET A 91 21.99 -28.58 -16.91
CA MET A 91 23.22 -27.79 -16.84
C MET A 91 24.44 -28.52 -17.45
N GLU A 92 24.27 -29.76 -17.90
CA GLU A 92 25.35 -30.50 -18.57
C GLU A 92 25.70 -29.86 -19.91
N ILE A 93 26.97 -29.49 -20.07
CA ILE A 93 27.50 -28.93 -21.30
C ILE A 93 27.72 -30.08 -22.27
N GLN A 94 27.09 -30.03 -23.46
CA GLN A 94 27.33 -31.02 -24.51
C GLN A 94 28.70 -30.75 -25.16
N ASP A 95 29.56 -31.76 -25.15
CA ASP A 95 30.78 -31.76 -25.95
C ASP A 95 30.43 -32.10 -27.41
N VAL A 96 30.79 -31.22 -28.35
CA VAL A 96 30.56 -31.35 -29.80
C VAL A 96 31.81 -31.83 -30.50
#